data_AF-A0A091KYF6-F1
#
_entry.id   AF-A0A091KYF6-F1
#
_cell.length_a   1.000
_cell.length_b   1.000
_cell.length_c   1.000
_cell.angle_alpha   90.00
_cell.angle_beta   90.00
_cell.angle_gamma   90.00
#
_symmetry.space_group_name_H-M   'P 1'
#
loop_
_entity.id
_entity.type
_entity.pdbx_description
1 polymer ?
#
loop_
_entity_poly.entity_id
_entity_poly.type
_entity_poly.pdbx_seq_one_letter_code
_entity_poly.pdbx_strand_id
1 'polypeptide(L)' 'HFKTFDGEMFTFPGLCNYVFASHCNAPYEDFNIQIRRTMVNNTPTIDRITMKLGGVVVELTKNAVMINGNRL' A
#
# COMPACT_ATOMS: atom_id res chain seq x y z
N HIS A 1 -7.06 5.43 10.04
CA HIS A 1 -6.58 4.70 11.23
C HIS A 1 -5.73 3.52 10.81
N PHE A 2 -4.86 3.04 11.68
CA PHE A 2 -3.98 1.88 11.48
C PHE A 2 -4.07 0.94 12.66
N LYS A 3 -3.92 -0.36 12.38
CA LYS A 3 -3.74 -1.43 13.35
C LYS A 3 -2.49 -2.22 12.97
N THR A 4 -1.55 -2.41 13.89
CA THR A 4 -0.37 -3.26 13.67
C THR A 4 -0.73 -4.74 13.75
N PHE A 5 0.18 -5.62 13.33
CA PHE A 5 0.00 -7.08 13.45
C PHE A 5 -0.11 -7.53 14.92
N ASP A 6 0.56 -6.84 15.83
CA ASP A 6 0.51 -7.08 17.28
C ASP A 6 -0.70 -6.41 17.96
N GLY A 7 -1.53 -5.69 17.19
CA GLY A 7 -2.81 -5.14 17.65
C GLY A 7 -2.77 -3.70 18.13
N GLU A 8 -1.63 -3.00 18.04
CA GLU A 8 -1.53 -1.59 18.40
C GLU A 8 -2.28 -0.70 17.42
N MET A 9 -3.02 0.28 17.95
CA MET A 9 -3.86 1.18 17.17
C MET A 9 -3.27 2.58 17.17
N PHE A 10 -3.16 3.21 16.00
CA PHE A 10 -2.75 4.60 15.89
C PHE A 10 -3.37 5.32 14.69
N THR A 11 -3.32 6.65 14.72
CA THR A 11 -3.81 7.50 13.63
C THR A 11 -2.66 8.29 13.05
N PHE A 12 -2.42 8.12 11.76
CA PHE A 12 -1.42 8.86 11.03
C PHE A 12 -2.04 9.38 9.72
N PRO A 13 -2.36 10.68 9.63
CA PRO A 13 -3.03 11.29 8.48
C PRO A 13 -2.04 11.71 7.37
N GLY A 14 -0.97 10.94 7.16
CA GLY A 14 -0.01 11.19 6.08
C GLY A 14 -0.63 10.99 4.69
N LEU A 15 -0.27 11.87 3.75
CA LEU A 15 -0.77 11.87 2.36
C LEU A 15 0.27 11.43 1.33
N CYS A 16 1.53 11.23 1.76
CA CYS A 16 2.57 10.71 0.89
C CYS A 16 2.39 9.20 0.64
N ASN A 17 3.30 8.65 -0.17
CA ASN A 17 3.43 7.22 -0.33
C ASN A 17 4.23 6.64 0.85
N TYR A 18 3.69 5.61 1.50
CA TYR A 18 4.30 4.97 2.67
C TYR A 18 4.39 3.46 2.50
N VAL A 19 5.46 2.87 3.01
CA VAL A 19 5.57 1.42 3.17
C VAL A 19 4.62 0.98 4.28
N PHE A 20 3.67 0.12 3.95
CA PHE A 20 2.74 -0.46 4.91
C PHE A 20 3.33 -1.72 5.55
N ALA A 21 3.91 -2.59 4.73
CA ALA A 21 4.61 -3.79 5.16
C ALA A 21 5.62 -4.21 4.09
N SER A 22 6.77 -4.73 4.50
CA SER A 22 7.81 -5.22 3.59
C SER A 22 8.56 -6.39 4.22
N HIS A 23 9.05 -7.30 3.38
CA HIS A 23 10.02 -8.30 3.81
C HIS A 23 11.40 -7.63 3.95
N CYS A 24 11.80 -7.32 5.18
CA CYS A 24 13.09 -6.67 5.49
C CYS A 24 14.20 -7.69 5.77
N ASN A 25 15.46 -7.27 5.64
CA ASN A 25 16.66 -8.03 6.04
C ASN A 25 16.89 -9.36 5.31
N ALA A 26 16.30 -9.52 4.13
CA ALA A 26 16.55 -10.66 3.25
C ALA A 26 17.34 -10.22 2.00
N PRO A 27 18.15 -11.11 1.41
CA PRO A 27 18.84 -10.84 0.13
C PRO A 27 17.85 -10.62 -1.02
N TYR A 28 16.61 -11.10 -0.87
CA TYR A 28 15.52 -10.92 -1.82
C TYR A 28 14.28 -10.43 -1.07
N GLU A 29 13.61 -9.44 -1.65
CA GLU A 29 12.36 -8.89 -1.12
C GLU A 29 11.17 -9.66 -1.71
N ASP A 30 10.62 -10.60 -0.93
CA ASP A 30 9.46 -11.40 -1.37
C ASP A 30 8.22 -10.53 -1.57
N PHE A 31 8.01 -9.55 -0.67
CA PHE A 31 6.92 -8.61 -0.79
C PHE A 31 7.29 -7.19 -0.33
N ASN A 32 6.71 -6.20 -1.00
CA ASN A 32 6.68 -4.80 -0.59
C ASN A 32 5.28 -4.22 -0.84
N ILE A 33 4.61 -3.77 0.20
CA ILE A 33 3.26 -3.21 0.14
C ILE A 33 3.35 -1.74 0.50
N GLN A 34 2.91 -0.88 -0.41
CA GLN A 34 2.89 0.56 -0.24
C GLN A 34 1.47 1.08 -0.38
N ILE A 35 1.15 2.07 0.45
CA ILE A 35 -0.14 2.76 0.42
C ILE A 35 0.06 4.24 0.17
N ARG A 36 -0.81 4.79 -0.67
CA ARG A 36 -0.91 6.23 -0.89
C ARG A 36 -2.32 6.68 -0.56
N ARG A 37 -2.41 7.76 0.21
CA ARG A 37 -3.68 8.42 0.52
C ARG A 37 -3.80 9.75 -0.21
N THR A 38 -5.03 10.17 -0.42
CA THR A 38 -5.36 11.52 -0.87
C THR A 38 -6.42 12.11 0.05
N MET A 39 -6.61 13.43 0.00
CA MET A 39 -7.66 14.10 0.76
C MET A 39 -8.96 14.09 -0.08
N VAL A 40 -10.02 13.48 0.44
CA VAL A 40 -11.36 13.52 -0.16
C VAL A 40 -12.32 14.04 0.90
N ASN A 41 -12.97 15.18 0.65
CA ASN A 41 -13.90 15.81 1.61
C ASN A 41 -13.29 15.94 3.02
N ASN A 42 -12.09 16.52 3.12
CA ASN A 42 -11.32 16.64 4.38
C ASN A 42 -10.96 15.31 5.08
N THR A 43 -11.16 14.16 4.42
CA THR A 43 -10.89 12.83 4.99
C THR A 43 -9.76 12.14 4.22
N PRO A 44 -8.64 11.76 4.89
CA PRO A 44 -7.59 10.96 4.27
C PRO A 44 -8.13 9.60 3.82
N THR A 45 -8.19 9.40 2.51
CA THR A 45 -8.76 8.21 1.87
C THR A 45 -7.68 7.50 1.07
N ILE A 46 -7.70 6.16 1.03
CA ILE A 46 -6.77 5.38 0.22
C ILE A 46 -7.06 5.68 -1.25
N ASP A 47 -6.04 6.18 -1.95
CA ASP A 47 -6.08 6.49 -3.38
C ASP A 47 -5.55 5.30 -4.19
N ARG A 48 -4.41 4.75 -3.75
CA ARG A 48 -3.70 3.68 -4.44
C ARG A 48 -2.98 2.76 -3.47
N ILE A 49 -3.00 1.46 -3.77
CA ILE A 49 -2.20 0.43 -3.10
C ILE A 49 -1.29 -0.19 -4.16
N THR A 50 0.01 -0.22 -3.90
CA THR A 50 0.99 -0.87 -4.78
C THR A 50 1.62 -2.03 -4.03
N MET A 51 1.62 -3.21 -4.64
CA MET A 51 2.17 -4.44 -4.08
C MET A 51 3.18 -5.02 -5.06
N LYS A 52 4.41 -5.20 -4.62
CA LYS A 52 5.41 -6.01 -5.32
C LYS A 52 5.43 -7.37 -4.64
N LEU A 53 5.14 -8.45 -5.38
CA LEU A 53 5.01 -9.82 -4.88
C LEU A 53 5.83 -10.75 -5.78
N GLY A 54 6.99 -11.23 -5.29
CA GLY A 54 7.82 -12.18 -6.04
C GLY A 54 8.19 -11.70 -7.47
N GLY A 55 8.35 -10.38 -7.66
CA GLY A 55 8.64 -9.76 -8.96
C GLY A 55 7.41 -9.31 -9.77
N VAL A 56 6.20 -9.69 -9.38
CA VAL A 56 4.95 -9.18 -9.96
C VAL A 56 4.58 -7.86 -9.29
N VAL A 57 4.22 -6.85 -10.07
CA VAL A 57 3.71 -5.57 -9.56
C VAL A 57 2.20 -5.52 -9.73
N VAL A 58 1.48 -5.46 -8.63
CA VAL A 58 0.03 -5.28 -8.59
C VAL A 58 -0.27 -3.87 -8.11
N GLU A 59 -1.10 -3.14 -8.83
CA GLU A 59 -1.58 -1.83 -8.45
C GLU A 59 -3.10 -1.85 -8.33
N LEU A 60 -3.60 -1.45 -7.17
CA LEU A 60 -5.03 -1.33 -6.88
C LEU A 60 -5.39 0.15 -6.79
N THR A 61 -6.40 0.53 -7.56
CA THR A 61 -7.08 1.82 -7.45
C THR A 61 -8.55 1.57 -7.14
N LYS A 62 -9.32 2.64 -6.92
CA LYS A 62 -10.77 2.52 -6.65
C LYS A 62 -11.55 1.77 -7.75
N ASN A 63 -11.09 1.82 -9.00
CA ASN A 63 -11.85 1.37 -10.17
C ASN A 63 -11.14 0.31 -11.03
N ALA A 64 -9.89 -0.01 -10.72
CA ALA A 64 -9.09 -0.90 -11.54
C ALA A 64 -8.04 -1.65 -10.73
N VAL A 65 -7.75 -2.85 -11.20
CA VAL A 65 -6.60 -3.66 -10.80
C VAL A 65 -5.66 -3.73 -12.00
N MET A 66 -4.40 -3.38 -11.79
CA MET A 66 -3.35 -3.48 -12.79
C MET A 66 -2.35 -4.56 -12.35
N ILE A 67 -1.95 -5.44 -13.27
CA ILE A 67 -0.87 -6.41 -13.07
C ILE A 67 0.21 -6.10 -14.10
N ASN A 68 1.42 -5.79 -13.63
CA ASN A 68 2.57 -5.44 -14.48
C ASN A 68 2.24 -4.35 -15.51
N GLY A 69 1.40 -3.37 -15.14
CA GLY A 69 0.96 -2.28 -16.01
C GLY A 69 -0.23 -2.61 -16.92
N ASN A 70 -0.70 -3.86 -16.96
CA ASN A 70 -1.87 -4.26 -17.73
C ASN A 70 -3.12 -4.30 -16.85
N ARG A 71 -4.22 -3.73 -17.34
CA ARG A 71 -5.50 -3.75 -16.64
C ARG A 71 -6.12 -5.15 -16.72
N LEU A 72 -6.62 -5.64 -15.59
CA LEU A 72 -7.50 -6.82 -15.53
C LEU A 72 -8.93 -6.49 -15.97
#